data_AF-G9WQ09-F1
#
_entry.id   AF-G9WQ09-F1
#
_cell.length_a   1.000
_cell.length_b   1.000
_cell.length_c   1.000
_cell.angle_alpha   90.00
_cell.angle_beta   90.00
_cell.angle_gamma   90.00
#
_symmetry.space_group_name_H-M   'P 1'
#
loop_
_entity.id
_entity.type
_entity.pdbx_description
1 polymer ?
#
loop_
_entity_poly.entity_id
_entity_poly.type
_entity_poly.pdbx_seq_one_letter_code
_entity_poly.pdbx_strand_id
1 'polypeptide(L)'
;MQEYTDDKYYNCIVVGGGASGLAAISAMVDLGVTNTILLEKSNEVGGQLLTNAEPIVLSGKTFSGKELLAQFLRLIEIYEMKTAPHTALLSIEMNKNSGMKDAYFTISVQNSEKEPEEFYYCNYIILAISDDAITALRADSNSLSDPRVKIIPKETPVSGALELGGKTGREMGELLLRENKK
;
A
#
# COMPACT_ATOMS: atom_id res chain seq x y z
N MET A 1 -21.41 11.14 -14.29
CA MET A 1 -20.10 11.80 -14.14
C MET A 1 -19.96 12.00 -12.64
N GLN A 2 -19.26 11.10 -11.94
CA GLN A 2 -19.13 11.22 -10.49
C GLN A 2 -18.02 12.23 -10.23
N GLU A 3 -18.40 13.36 -9.65
CA GLU A 3 -17.48 14.45 -9.31
C GLU A 3 -16.42 13.91 -8.36
N TYR A 4 -15.17 14.01 -8.80
CA TYR A 4 -13.97 13.75 -8.03
C TYR A 4 -13.97 14.67 -6.80
N THR A 5 -13.86 14.10 -5.62
CA THR A 5 -13.43 14.85 -4.44
C THR A 5 -11.92 14.74 -4.37
N ASP A 6 -11.22 15.88 -4.44
CA ASP A 6 -9.73 15.94 -4.45
C ASP A 6 -9.10 15.23 -3.24
N ASP A 7 -9.88 15.04 -2.18
CA ASP A 7 -9.49 14.44 -0.91
C ASP A 7 -9.13 12.94 -1.00
N LYS A 8 -9.51 12.24 -2.09
CA LYS A 8 -9.28 10.79 -2.25
C LYS A 8 -8.33 10.41 -3.38
N TYR A 9 -7.54 11.37 -3.87
CA TYR A 9 -6.49 11.10 -4.84
C TYR A 9 -5.10 11.04 -4.21
N TYR A 10 -4.37 10.01 -4.56
CA TYR A 10 -3.06 9.70 -4.00
C TYR A 10 -2.03 9.47 -5.09
N ASN A 11 -0.79 9.87 -4.85
CA ASN A 11 0.29 9.54 -5.78
C ASN A 11 0.52 8.03 -5.81
N CYS A 12 0.46 7.39 -4.64
CA CYS A 12 0.53 5.93 -4.52
C CYS A 12 -0.41 5.40 -3.43
N ILE A 13 -1.13 4.32 -3.74
CA ILE A 13 -1.92 3.56 -2.77
C ILE A 13 -1.20 2.24 -2.50
N VAL A 14 -0.96 1.94 -1.22
CA VAL A 14 -0.45 0.64 -0.77
C VAL A 14 -1.62 -0.16 -0.22
N VAL A 15 -1.81 -1.39 -0.70
CA VAL A 15 -2.87 -2.29 -0.26
C VAL A 15 -2.26 -3.45 0.51
N GLY A 16 -2.72 -3.66 1.75
CA GLY A 16 -2.21 -4.66 2.69
C GLY A 16 -1.27 -4.04 3.71
N GLY A 17 -1.74 -3.84 4.93
CA GLY A 17 -1.01 -3.30 6.08
C GLY A 17 -0.20 -4.32 6.86
N GLY A 18 0.24 -5.40 6.22
CA GLY A 18 1.20 -6.35 6.80
C GLY A 18 2.64 -5.84 6.76
N ALA A 19 3.60 -6.72 7.06
CA ALA A 19 5.03 -6.39 7.10
C ALA A 19 5.52 -5.69 5.82
N SER A 20 5.26 -6.26 4.65
CA SER A 20 5.72 -5.69 3.37
C SER A 20 5.10 -4.33 3.06
N GLY A 21 3.79 -4.18 3.29
CA GLY A 21 3.10 -2.93 3.00
C GLY A 21 3.51 -1.80 3.93
N LEU A 22 3.64 -2.09 5.23
CA LEU A 22 4.18 -1.14 6.23
C LEU A 22 5.61 -0.71 5.86
N ALA A 23 6.48 -1.66 5.50
CA ALA A 23 7.83 -1.34 5.06
C ALA A 23 7.85 -0.49 3.78
N ALA A 24 6.97 -0.80 2.81
CA ALA A 24 6.89 -0.06 1.56
C ALA A 24 6.42 1.39 1.76
N ILE A 25 5.32 1.60 2.48
CA ILE A 25 4.82 2.96 2.71
C ILE A 25 5.77 3.77 3.59
N SER A 26 6.38 3.16 4.61
CA SER A 26 7.36 3.84 5.46
C SER A 26 8.58 4.29 4.65
N ALA A 27 9.08 3.45 3.75
CA ALA A 27 10.21 3.81 2.88
C ALA A 27 9.88 4.97 1.92
N MET A 28 8.64 5.06 1.42
CA MET A 28 8.20 6.21 0.61
C MET A 28 8.13 7.50 1.46
N VAL A 29 7.56 7.40 2.66
CA VAL A 29 7.40 8.54 3.57
C VAL A 29 8.75 9.05 4.08
N ASP A 30 9.71 8.17 4.36
CA ASP A 30 11.08 8.54 4.72
C ASP A 30 11.81 9.32 3.60
N LEU A 31 11.38 9.19 2.35
CA LEU A 31 11.86 9.99 1.22
C LEU A 31 11.11 11.32 1.06
N GLY A 32 10.11 11.60 1.89
CA GLY A 32 9.25 12.78 1.81
C GLY A 32 8.05 12.63 0.87
N VAL A 33 7.72 11.41 0.44
CA VAL A 33 6.53 11.14 -0.40
C VAL A 33 5.32 10.87 0.49
N THR A 34 4.59 11.93 0.83
CA THR A 34 3.51 11.90 1.83
C THR A 34 2.10 11.83 1.24
N ASN A 35 1.90 12.10 -0.05
CA ASN A 35 0.60 11.90 -0.72
C ASN A 35 0.36 10.41 -1.04
N THR A 36 0.36 9.57 0.01
CA THR A 36 0.14 8.13 -0.06
C THR A 36 -0.86 7.70 1.02
N ILE A 37 -1.44 6.52 0.85
CA ILE A 37 -2.32 5.90 1.85
C ILE A 37 -2.12 4.38 1.86
N LEU A 38 -2.22 3.79 3.05
CA LEU A 38 -2.23 2.35 3.27
C LEU A 38 -3.65 1.85 3.54
N LEU A 39 -4.15 0.92 2.73
CA LEU A 39 -5.45 0.28 2.90
C LEU A 39 -5.27 -1.10 3.53
N GLU A 40 -5.94 -1.37 4.63
CA GLU A 40 -5.88 -2.65 5.34
C GLU A 40 -7.30 -3.20 5.56
N LYS A 41 -7.52 -4.46 5.15
CA LYS A 41 -8.82 -5.13 5.29
C LYS A 41 -9.19 -5.38 6.75
N SER A 42 -8.21 -5.69 7.58
CA SER A 42 -8.35 -5.96 9.01
C SER A 42 -8.61 -4.69 9.79
N ASN A 43 -9.01 -4.83 11.05
CA ASN A 43 -9.25 -3.71 11.96
C ASN A 43 -7.99 -2.94 12.35
N GLU A 44 -6.81 -3.56 12.20
CA GLU A 44 -5.53 -2.96 12.53
C GLU A 44 -4.44 -3.38 11.54
N VAL A 45 -3.41 -2.55 11.42
CA VAL A 45 -2.20 -2.87 10.66
C VAL A 45 -1.28 -3.80 11.46
N GLY A 46 -0.41 -4.49 10.76
CA GLY A 46 0.66 -5.33 11.32
C GLY A 46 0.70 -6.71 10.70
N GLY A 47 -0.44 -7.26 10.31
CA GLY A 47 -0.54 -8.58 9.67
C GLY A 47 0.26 -9.63 10.45
N GLN A 48 1.24 -10.27 9.80
CA GLN A 48 2.09 -11.28 10.45
C GLN A 48 2.90 -10.73 11.65
N LEU A 49 3.20 -9.43 11.73
CA LEU A 49 3.94 -8.86 12.87
C LEU A 49 3.15 -8.96 14.19
N LEU A 50 1.82 -9.04 14.14
CA LEU A 50 0.95 -9.18 15.32
C LEU A 50 1.15 -10.54 16.01
N THR A 51 1.36 -11.58 15.22
CA THR A 51 1.34 -12.98 15.67
C THR A 51 2.67 -13.71 15.51
N ASN A 52 3.67 -13.10 14.86
CA ASN A 52 4.98 -13.72 14.67
C ASN A 52 5.71 -13.93 16.00
N ALA A 53 5.92 -15.19 16.35
CA ALA A 53 6.66 -15.60 17.53
C ALA A 53 8.18 -15.78 17.27
N GLU A 54 8.59 -15.90 16.02
CA GLU A 54 9.99 -16.09 15.65
C GLU A 54 10.76 -14.76 15.69
N PRO A 55 12.03 -14.76 16.13
CA PRO A 55 12.88 -13.59 16.06
C PRO A 55 13.11 -13.17 14.60
N ILE A 56 12.93 -11.88 14.33
CA ILE A 56 13.16 -11.27 13.03
C ILE A 56 14.53 -10.61 13.07
N VAL A 57 15.44 -11.00 12.18
CA VAL A 57 16.77 -10.41 12.06
C VAL A 57 16.78 -9.42 10.91
N LEU A 58 17.09 -8.16 11.19
CA LEU A 58 17.26 -7.09 10.20
C LEU A 58 18.58 -6.38 10.46
N SER A 59 19.43 -6.30 9.43
CA SER A 59 20.73 -5.61 9.51
C SER A 59 21.58 -6.02 10.72
N GLY A 60 21.56 -7.31 11.07
CA GLY A 60 22.31 -7.87 12.20
C GLY A 60 21.69 -7.60 13.58
N LYS A 61 20.52 -6.98 13.66
CA LYS A 61 19.76 -6.78 14.90
C LYS A 61 18.57 -7.72 14.94
N THR A 62 18.23 -8.20 16.14
CA THR A 62 17.10 -9.10 16.37
C THR A 62 15.95 -8.33 17.00
N PHE A 63 14.75 -8.58 16.50
CA PHE A 63 13.51 -7.99 17.00
C PHE A 63 12.41 -9.06 17.08
N SER A 64 11.46 -8.87 17.99
CA SER A 64 10.15 -9.53 17.89
C SER A 64 9.25 -8.83 16.88
N GLY A 65 8.22 -9.53 16.38
CA GLY A 65 7.19 -8.92 15.53
C GLY A 65 6.52 -7.71 16.19
N LYS A 66 6.21 -7.80 17.49
CA LYS A 66 5.60 -6.72 18.27
C LYS A 66 6.48 -5.48 18.39
N GLU A 67 7.79 -5.65 18.61
CA GLU A 67 8.72 -4.53 18.68
C GLU A 67 8.81 -3.80 17.34
N LEU A 68 8.89 -4.53 16.22
CA LEU A 68 8.90 -3.92 14.88
C LEU A 68 7.58 -3.23 14.55
N LEU A 69 6.45 -3.85 14.88
CA LEU A 69 5.15 -3.22 14.71
C LEU A 69 5.06 -1.90 15.49
N ALA A 70 5.52 -1.89 16.75
CA ALA A 70 5.55 -0.68 17.54
C ALA A 70 6.41 0.44 16.91
N GLN A 71 7.51 0.09 16.22
CA GLN A 71 8.27 1.06 15.44
C GLN A 71 7.45 1.60 14.26
N PHE A 72 6.79 0.74 13.48
CA PHE A 72 5.96 1.19 12.36
C PHE A 72 4.79 2.08 12.79
N LEU A 73 4.10 1.72 13.88
CA LEU A 73 3.02 2.54 14.43
C LEU A 73 3.53 3.92 14.84
N ARG A 74 4.72 3.99 15.45
CA ARG A 74 5.36 5.26 15.78
C ARG A 74 5.70 6.08 14.52
N LEU A 75 6.15 5.45 13.43
CA LEU A 75 6.39 6.16 12.16
C LEU A 75 5.08 6.71 11.56
N ILE A 76 4.02 5.91 11.63
CA ILE A 76 2.67 6.34 11.19
C ILE A 76 2.23 7.58 11.96
N GLU A 77 2.43 7.62 13.27
CA GLU A 77 2.10 8.77 14.11
C GLU A 77 2.99 9.98 13.80
N ILE A 78 4.32 9.81 13.77
CA ILE A 78 5.28 10.92 13.59
C ILE A 78 5.12 11.60 12.24
N TYR A 79 4.90 10.83 11.19
CA TYR A 79 4.78 11.36 9.83
C TYR A 79 3.32 11.56 9.39
N GLU A 80 2.36 11.40 10.30
CA GLU A 80 0.93 11.52 10.03
C GLU A 80 0.50 10.70 8.80
N MET A 81 1.01 9.47 8.71
CA MET A 81 0.80 8.61 7.56
C MET A 81 -0.66 8.20 7.48
N LYS A 82 -1.28 8.43 6.32
CA LYS A 82 -2.68 8.06 6.11
C LYS A 82 -2.80 6.54 6.05
N THR A 83 -3.67 6.00 6.89
CA THR A 83 -4.04 4.59 6.89
C THR A 83 -5.56 4.46 6.93
N ALA A 84 -6.10 3.43 6.30
CA ALA A 84 -7.51 3.09 6.31
C ALA A 84 -7.66 1.60 6.67
N PRO A 85 -7.76 1.26 7.97
CA PRO A 85 -8.16 -0.07 8.38
C PRO A 85 -9.62 -0.35 7.96
N HIS A 86 -10.08 -1.59 8.14
CA HIS A 86 -11.40 -2.07 7.76
C HIS A 86 -11.70 -1.99 6.25
N THR A 87 -10.70 -1.72 5.42
CA THR A 87 -10.86 -1.33 4.02
C THR A 87 -10.32 -2.43 3.10
N ALA A 88 -11.22 -3.24 2.57
CA ALA A 88 -10.91 -4.33 1.66
C ALA A 88 -10.92 -3.87 0.19
N LEU A 89 -9.84 -4.16 -0.53
CA LEU A 89 -9.78 -3.95 -1.99
C LEU A 89 -10.76 -4.88 -2.73
N LEU A 90 -11.56 -4.33 -3.63
CA LEU A 90 -12.51 -5.08 -4.46
C LEU A 90 -12.11 -5.10 -5.94
N SER A 91 -11.67 -3.95 -6.47
CA SER A 91 -11.31 -3.82 -7.89
C SER A 91 -10.26 -2.75 -8.14
N ILE A 92 -9.57 -2.89 -9.28
CA ILE A 92 -8.67 -1.88 -9.83
C ILE A 92 -9.02 -1.70 -11.30
N GLU A 93 -9.27 -0.45 -11.70
CA GLU A 93 -9.58 -0.09 -13.08
C GLU A 93 -8.70 1.07 -13.56
N MET A 94 -7.90 0.83 -14.60
CA MET A 94 -7.16 1.88 -15.28
C MET A 94 -8.08 2.72 -16.18
N ASN A 95 -8.13 4.01 -15.90
CA ASN A 95 -8.89 5.00 -16.64
C ASN A 95 -7.95 5.79 -17.57
N LYS A 96 -8.14 5.65 -18.90
CA LYS A 96 -7.32 6.31 -19.93
C LYS A 96 -7.94 7.56 -20.56
N ASN A 97 -9.26 7.74 -20.44
CA ASN A 97 -10.04 8.70 -21.25
C ASN A 97 -10.97 9.62 -20.41
N SER A 98 -10.57 9.97 -19.20
CA SER A 98 -11.44 10.62 -18.21
C SER A 98 -11.35 12.15 -18.17
N GLY A 99 -10.76 12.79 -19.19
CA GLY A 99 -10.59 14.26 -19.24
C GLY A 99 -9.41 14.79 -18.42
N MET A 100 -8.70 13.92 -17.69
CA MET A 100 -7.38 14.19 -17.12
C MET A 100 -6.29 14.01 -18.20
N LYS A 101 -5.18 14.74 -18.04
CA LYS A 101 -4.06 14.74 -18.99
C LYS A 101 -3.30 13.39 -19.01
N ASP A 102 -3.31 12.68 -17.89
CA ASP A 102 -2.61 11.41 -17.68
C ASP A 102 -3.56 10.32 -17.18
N ALA A 103 -3.27 9.06 -17.53
CA ALA A 103 -4.05 7.91 -17.09
C ALA A 103 -3.91 7.68 -15.58
N TYR A 104 -4.98 7.29 -14.89
CA TYR A 104 -4.99 6.98 -13.45
C TYR A 104 -5.74 5.68 -13.16
N PHE A 105 -5.62 5.18 -11.95
CA PHE A 105 -6.38 4.03 -11.45
C PHE A 105 -7.53 4.49 -10.56
N THR A 106 -8.70 3.90 -10.78
CA THR A 106 -9.79 3.90 -9.82
C THR A 106 -9.70 2.61 -9.01
N ILE A 107 -9.66 2.75 -7.70
CA ILE A 107 -9.66 1.66 -6.74
C ILE A 107 -11.01 1.65 -6.04
N SER A 108 -11.73 0.54 -6.12
CA SER A 108 -12.96 0.34 -5.34
C SER A 108 -12.70 -0.54 -4.14
N VAL A 109 -13.29 -0.14 -3.01
CA VAL A 109 -13.08 -0.79 -1.72
C VAL A 109 -14.38 -0.92 -0.94
N GLN A 110 -14.47 -1.99 -0.16
CA GLN A 110 -15.49 -2.13 0.88
C GLN A 110 -14.87 -1.77 2.22
N ASN A 111 -15.38 -0.73 2.88
CA ASN A 111 -15.10 -0.52 4.28
C ASN A 111 -16.11 -1.31 5.12
N SER A 112 -15.68 -2.14 6.08
CA SER A 112 -16.60 -2.97 6.86
C SER A 112 -17.47 -2.19 7.85
N GLU A 113 -17.15 -0.92 8.10
CA GLU A 113 -17.84 -0.05 9.05
C GLU A 113 -18.64 1.06 8.37
N LYS A 114 -18.55 1.19 7.04
CA LYS A 114 -19.23 2.23 6.26
C LYS A 114 -20.00 1.60 5.11
N GLU A 115 -21.17 2.17 4.85
CA GLU A 115 -21.97 1.92 3.65
C GLU A 115 -22.23 3.29 3.00
N PRO A 116 -22.06 3.46 1.67
CA PRO A 116 -21.78 2.44 0.63
C PRO A 116 -20.28 2.21 0.33
N GLU A 117 -20.00 1.39 -0.68
CA GLU A 117 -18.69 1.21 -1.35
C GLU A 117 -17.98 2.56 -1.59
N GLU A 118 -16.68 2.60 -1.32
CA GLU A 118 -15.85 3.80 -1.46
C GLU A 118 -14.90 3.68 -2.66
N PHE A 119 -14.59 4.83 -3.28
CA PHE A 119 -13.66 4.91 -4.40
C PHE A 119 -12.46 5.77 -4.02
N TYR A 120 -11.28 5.31 -4.41
CA TYR A 120 -10.00 6.00 -4.29
C TYR A 120 -9.37 6.12 -5.68
N TYR A 121 -8.55 7.14 -5.88
CA TYR A 121 -7.90 7.39 -7.16
C TYR A 121 -6.40 7.50 -6.98
N CYS A 122 -5.61 6.96 -7.91
CA CYS A 122 -4.15 7.07 -7.82
C CYS A 122 -3.41 6.89 -9.12
N ASN A 123 -2.13 7.26 -9.13
CA ASN A 123 -1.22 7.01 -10.25
C ASN A 123 -0.49 5.68 -10.13
N TYR A 124 -0.18 5.25 -8.90
CA TYR A 124 0.61 4.07 -8.61
C TYR A 124 -0.03 3.20 -7.53
N ILE A 125 0.18 1.89 -7.63
CA ILE A 125 -0.35 0.92 -6.69
C ILE A 125 0.77 -0.01 -6.23
N ILE A 126 0.83 -0.27 -4.93
CA ILE A 126 1.62 -1.38 -4.38
C ILE A 126 0.65 -2.38 -3.74
N LEU A 127 0.63 -3.61 -4.25
CA LEU A 127 -0.16 -4.71 -3.75
C LEU A 127 0.71 -5.59 -2.86
N ALA A 128 0.51 -5.51 -1.54
CA ALA A 128 1.13 -6.31 -0.50
C ALA A 128 0.10 -7.23 0.17
N ILE A 129 -0.72 -7.89 -0.65
CA ILE A 129 -1.81 -8.80 -0.28
C ILE A 129 -1.49 -10.23 -0.72
N SER A 130 -2.26 -11.22 -0.23
CA SER A 130 -2.04 -12.62 -0.61
C SER A 130 -2.36 -12.89 -2.08
N ASP A 131 -1.73 -13.91 -2.66
CA ASP A 131 -1.99 -14.35 -4.04
C ASP A 131 -3.46 -14.70 -4.26
N ASP A 132 -4.13 -15.28 -3.26
CA ASP A 132 -5.57 -15.55 -3.29
C ASP A 132 -6.39 -14.26 -3.43
N ALA A 133 -6.00 -13.20 -2.71
CA ALA A 133 -6.67 -11.91 -2.79
C ALA A 133 -6.43 -11.22 -4.14
N ILE A 134 -5.23 -11.37 -4.71
CA ILE A 134 -4.93 -10.89 -6.07
C ILE A 134 -5.76 -11.65 -7.10
N THR A 135 -5.89 -12.97 -6.95
CA THR A 135 -6.67 -13.81 -7.87
C THR A 135 -8.17 -13.51 -7.78
N ALA A 136 -8.67 -13.15 -6.60
CA ALA A 136 -10.05 -12.75 -6.37
C ALA A 136 -10.36 -11.31 -6.83
N LEU A 137 -9.33 -10.51 -7.12
CA LEU A 137 -9.48 -9.11 -7.48
C LEU A 137 -10.19 -8.98 -8.83
N ARG A 138 -11.19 -8.10 -8.89
CA ARG A 138 -11.77 -7.68 -10.16
C ARG A 138 -10.85 -6.63 -10.79
N ALA A 139 -9.88 -7.08 -11.58
CA ALA A 139 -9.04 -6.20 -12.37
C ALA A 139 -9.08 -6.64 -13.82
N ASP A 140 -9.09 -5.68 -14.76
CA ASP A 140 -8.83 -6.03 -16.14
C ASP A 140 -7.37 -6.48 -16.31
N SER A 141 -7.10 -7.31 -17.33
CA SER A 141 -5.77 -7.89 -17.56
C SER A 141 -4.69 -6.82 -17.73
N ASN A 142 -5.09 -5.62 -18.17
CA ASN A 142 -4.22 -4.50 -18.44
C ASN A 142 -3.85 -3.72 -17.17
N SER A 143 -4.71 -3.70 -16.13
CA SER A 143 -4.44 -2.94 -14.90
C SER A 143 -3.37 -3.61 -14.07
N LEU A 144 -3.43 -4.93 -13.87
CA LEU A 144 -2.42 -5.65 -13.06
C LEU A 144 -1.06 -5.80 -13.75
N SER A 145 -1.02 -5.72 -15.08
CA SER A 145 0.22 -5.77 -15.86
C SER A 145 0.84 -4.39 -16.11
N ASP A 146 0.16 -3.31 -15.72
CA ASP A 146 0.67 -1.95 -15.86
C ASP A 146 1.92 -1.77 -14.97
N PRO A 147 3.02 -1.19 -15.49
CA PRO A 147 4.26 -1.01 -14.73
C PRO A 147 4.10 -0.16 -13.46
N ARG A 148 3.01 0.61 -13.33
CA ARG A 148 2.67 1.42 -12.16
C ARG A 148 2.00 0.61 -11.04
N VAL A 149 1.63 -0.64 -11.30
CA VAL A 149 1.18 -1.60 -10.29
C VAL A 149 2.35 -2.51 -9.92
N LYS A 150 2.75 -2.49 -8.65
CA LYS A 150 3.79 -3.37 -8.10
C LYS A 150 3.16 -4.40 -7.19
N ILE A 151 3.42 -5.67 -7.46
CA ILE A 151 2.98 -6.77 -6.60
C ILE A 151 4.19 -7.21 -5.77
N ILE A 152 4.03 -7.18 -4.44
CA ILE A 152 5.00 -7.76 -3.52
C ILE A 152 4.51 -9.18 -3.19
N PRO A 153 5.21 -10.23 -3.65
CA PRO A 153 4.83 -11.59 -3.34
C PRO A 153 4.89 -11.86 -1.83
N LYS A 154 4.18 -12.88 -1.39
CA LYS A 154 4.30 -13.38 -0.02
C LYS A 154 5.70 -13.96 0.18
N GLU A 155 6.42 -13.40 1.14
CA GLU A 155 7.78 -13.83 1.50
C GLU A 155 7.82 -14.49 2.87
N THR A 156 8.68 -15.50 3.00
CA THR A 156 9.00 -16.17 4.26
C THR A 156 10.51 -16.42 4.32
N PRO A 157 11.21 -16.04 5.41
CA PRO A 157 10.69 -15.48 6.67
C PRO A 157 10.22 -14.01 6.55
N VAL A 158 9.59 -13.50 7.61
CA VAL A 158 9.05 -12.11 7.67
C VAL A 158 10.12 -11.04 7.40
N SER A 159 11.40 -11.31 7.68
CA SER A 159 12.49 -10.40 7.30
C SER A 159 12.58 -10.18 5.79
N GLY A 160 12.37 -11.22 4.97
CA GLY A 160 12.33 -11.09 3.51
C GLY A 160 11.16 -10.23 3.04
N ALA A 161 10.00 -10.36 3.70
CA ALA A 161 8.83 -9.52 3.44
C ALA A 161 9.11 -8.03 3.73
N LEU A 162 9.77 -7.74 4.86
CA LEU A 162 10.18 -6.38 5.23
C LEU A 162 11.22 -5.80 4.26
N GLU A 163 12.22 -6.59 3.88
CA GLU A 163 13.27 -6.15 2.94
C GLU A 163 12.71 -5.86 1.55
N LEU A 164 11.89 -6.77 1.02
CA LEU A 164 11.27 -6.61 -0.30
C LEU A 164 10.26 -5.45 -0.31
N GLY A 165 9.48 -5.30 0.77
CA GLY A 165 8.59 -4.16 0.96
C GLY A 165 9.34 -2.84 0.99
N GLY A 166 10.36 -2.74 1.84
CA GLY A 166 11.20 -1.53 1.95
C GLY A 166 11.90 -1.17 0.65
N LYS A 167 12.44 -2.15 -0.08
CA LYS A 167 13.04 -1.95 -1.41
C LYS A 167 12.01 -1.42 -2.41
N THR A 168 10.86 -2.08 -2.51
CA THR A 168 9.79 -1.69 -3.46
C THR A 168 9.26 -0.29 -3.16
N GLY A 169 9.04 0.02 -1.89
CA GLY A 169 8.63 1.35 -1.45
C GLY A 169 9.67 2.41 -1.76
N ARG A 170 10.96 2.14 -1.51
CA ARG A 170 12.03 3.06 -1.85
C ARG A 170 12.12 3.35 -3.35
N GLU A 171 12.08 2.31 -4.17
CA GLU A 171 12.10 2.45 -5.63
C GLU A 171 10.90 3.28 -6.13
N MET A 172 9.71 3.03 -5.58
CA MET A 172 8.50 3.81 -5.89
C MET A 172 8.62 5.27 -5.45
N GLY A 173 9.11 5.52 -4.24
CA GLY A 173 9.31 6.86 -3.72
C GLY A 173 10.32 7.66 -4.55
N GLU A 174 11.45 7.05 -4.94
CA GLU A 174 12.43 7.68 -5.82
C GLU A 174 11.85 7.99 -7.21
N LEU A 175 10.98 7.13 -7.74
CA LEU A 175 10.28 7.36 -8.99
C LEU A 175 9.33 8.57 -8.88
N LEU A 176 8.48 8.62 -7.85
CA LEU A 176 7.53 9.70 -7.62
C LEU A 176 8.23 11.07 -7.43
N LEU A 177 9.37 11.08 -6.74
CA LEU A 177 10.17 12.30 -6.58
C LEU A 177 10.78 12.80 -7.89
N ARG A 178 11.03 11.93 -8.88
CA ARG A 178 11.53 12.33 -10.20
C ARG A 178 10.40 12.91 -11.07
N GLU A 179 9.18 12.41 -10.91
CA GLU A 179 8.00 12.90 -11.65
C GLU A 179 7.56 14.27 -11.13
N ASN A 180 7.56 14.49 -9.81
CA ASN A 180 7.20 15.78 -9.20
C ASN A 180 8.20 16.91 -9.49
N LYS A 181 9.39 16.60 -10.02
CA LYS A 181 10.42 17.59 -10.39
C LYS A 181 10.34 18.03 -11.86
N LYS A 182 9.44 17.44 -12.66
CA LYS A 182 9.22 17.79 -14.06
C LYS A 182 8.06 18.77 -14.19
#